data_AF-A0A6I3XPQ8-F1
#
_entry.id   AF-A0A6I3XPQ8-F1
#
_cell.length_a   1.000
_cell.length_b   1.000
_cell.length_c   1.000
_cell.angle_alpha   90.00
_cell.angle_beta   90.00
_cell.angle_gamma   90.00
#
_symmetry.space_group_name_H-M   'P 1'
#
loop_
_entity.id
_entity.type
_entity.pdbx_description
1 polymer ?
#
loop_
_entity_poly.entity_id
_entity_poly.type
_entity_poly.pdbx_seq_one_letter_code
_entity_poly.pdbx_strand_id
1 'polypeptide(L)'
;MGLWTFMGVVCTLFALFGAAYLMRISYEDWRLLPPVPWQLWLSTGMLVASDAAWLLAARVAKRRHARRAGQLGMLGWVLAAAFVASQLWAWDAMAAQRVIVTAGPAAGFFYMLTGLHAVHVMGGMAAGAWVLAHRRPDGGIRLGEGLALCARYWHMLLALWCAVFGLLFWMTPELVRTICAGLGLPVR
;
A
#
# COMPACT_ATOMS: atom_id res chain seq x y z
N MET A 1 -19.34 0.51 -9.33
CA MET A 1 -19.74 0.85 -7.94
C MET A 1 -19.05 -0.05 -6.91
N GLY A 2 -19.07 -1.39 -7.05
CA GLY A 2 -18.46 -2.30 -6.06
C GLY A 2 -17.01 -2.01 -5.66
N LEU A 3 -16.12 -1.70 -6.61
CA LEU A 3 -14.72 -1.34 -6.31
C LEU A 3 -14.60 -0.13 -5.38
N TRP A 4 -15.40 0.91 -5.60
CA TRP A 4 -15.36 2.13 -4.78
C TRP A 4 -15.87 1.86 -3.37
N THR A 5 -16.95 1.09 -3.24
CA THR A 5 -17.49 0.70 -1.93
C THR A 5 -16.45 -0.12 -1.14
N PHE A 6 -15.81 -1.11 -1.79
CA PHE A 6 -14.75 -1.89 -1.17
C PHE A 6 -13.58 -1.01 -0.72
N MET A 7 -13.11 -0.09 -1.57
CA MET A 7 -12.06 0.87 -1.20
C MET A 7 -12.48 1.80 -0.08
N GLY A 8 -13.74 2.23 -0.01
CA GLY A 8 -14.25 2.99 1.13
C GLY A 8 -14.09 2.23 2.45
N VAL A 9 -14.46 0.95 2.48
CA VAL A 9 -14.29 0.11 3.67
C VAL A 9 -12.82 -0.06 4.05
N VAL A 10 -11.95 -0.33 3.08
CA VAL A 10 -10.50 -0.47 3.31
C VAL A 10 -9.92 0.83 3.86
N CYS A 11 -10.21 1.98 3.23
CA CYS A 11 -9.74 3.28 3.72
C CYS A 11 -10.23 3.58 5.13
N THR A 12 -11.50 3.31 5.44
CA THR A 12 -12.05 3.47 6.80
C THR A 12 -11.32 2.58 7.80
N LEU A 13 -11.06 1.32 7.46
CA LEU A 13 -10.31 0.40 8.32
C LEU A 13 -8.92 0.94 8.65
N PHE A 14 -8.17 1.38 7.64
CA PHE A 14 -6.85 1.99 7.84
C PHE A 14 -6.93 3.31 8.61
N ALA A 15 -7.94 4.14 8.37
CA ALA A 15 -8.15 5.38 9.09
C ALA A 15 -8.42 5.14 10.58
N LEU A 16 -9.20 4.11 10.93
CA LEU A 16 -9.46 3.74 12.33
C LEU A 16 -8.17 3.27 13.03
N PHE A 17 -7.36 2.43 12.37
CA PHE A 17 -6.05 2.06 12.91
C PHE A 17 -5.09 3.26 12.99
N GLY A 18 -5.16 4.18 12.03
CA GLY A 18 -4.39 5.42 12.04
C GLY A 18 -4.79 6.35 13.19
N ALA A 19 -6.08 6.47 13.49
CA ALA A 19 -6.56 7.21 14.65
C ALA A 19 -6.06 6.57 15.96
N ALA A 20 -6.12 5.24 16.08
CA ALA A 20 -5.57 4.52 17.22
C ALA A 20 -4.04 4.72 17.37
N TYR A 21 -3.30 4.74 16.25
CA TYR A 21 -1.88 5.06 16.23
C TYR A 21 -1.61 6.47 16.80
N LEU A 22 -2.35 7.48 16.32
CA LEU A 22 -2.20 8.87 16.76
C LEU A 22 -2.60 9.06 18.23
N MET A 23 -3.55 8.29 18.75
CA MET A 23 -3.88 8.32 20.18
C MET A 23 -2.77 7.70 21.03
N ARG A 24 -2.10 6.66 20.52
CA ARG A 24 -1.10 5.89 21.27
C ARG A 24 0.28 6.53 21.27
N ILE A 25 0.62 7.34 20.26
CA ILE A 25 1.94 8.00 20.11
C ILE A 25 2.28 8.95 21.27
N SER A 26 1.28 9.46 21.98
CA SER A 26 1.46 10.42 23.09
C SER A 26 1.80 9.77 24.43
N TYR A 27 1.81 8.44 24.53
CA TYR A 27 2.07 7.72 25.77
C TYR A 27 3.57 7.53 26.02
N GLU A 28 3.98 7.46 27.29
CA GLU A 28 5.39 7.43 27.71
C GLU A 28 6.18 6.19 27.27
N ASP A 29 5.51 5.06 27.05
CA ASP A 29 6.13 3.82 26.56
C ASP A 29 6.35 3.83 25.04
N TRP A 30 5.96 4.90 24.35
CA TRP A 30 6.17 5.02 22.91
C TRP A 30 7.64 5.21 22.57
N ARG A 31 8.16 4.30 21.74
CA ARG A 31 9.51 4.37 21.19
C ARG A 31 9.42 4.57 19.69
N LEU A 32 10.15 5.56 19.19
CA LEU A 32 10.21 5.82 17.75
C LEU A 32 10.82 4.63 17.02
N LEU A 33 10.33 4.37 15.82
CA LEU A 33 10.92 3.39 14.92
C LEU A 33 12.33 3.86 14.52
N PRO A 34 13.28 2.93 14.28
CA PRO A 34 14.56 3.28 13.71
C PRO A 34 14.38 3.94 12.33
N PRO A 35 15.43 4.60 11.80
CA PRO A 35 15.42 5.18 10.47
C PRO A 35 14.90 4.20 9.42
N VAL A 36 14.16 4.73 8.45
CA VAL A 36 13.52 3.92 7.41
C VAL A 36 14.56 3.01 6.73
N PRO A 37 14.40 1.67 6.79
CA PRO A 37 15.29 0.76 6.07
C PRO A 37 15.16 0.99 4.57
N TRP A 38 16.30 0.96 3.85
CA TRP A 38 16.33 1.18 2.41
C TRP A 38 15.44 0.18 1.62
N GLN A 39 15.19 -1.01 2.19
CA GLN A 39 14.27 -2.00 1.65
C GLN A 39 12.83 -1.48 1.51
N LEU A 40 12.36 -0.60 2.42
CA LEU A 40 11.03 0.02 2.28
C LEU A 40 10.99 1.11 1.20
N TRP A 41 12.11 1.76 0.92
CA TRP A 41 12.20 2.66 -0.23
C TRP A 41 12.19 1.87 -1.54
N LEU A 42 12.91 0.75 -1.59
CA LEU A 42 12.84 -0.19 -2.71
C LEU A 42 11.41 -0.70 -2.92
N SER A 43 10.71 -1.13 -1.86
CA SER A 43 9.32 -1.58 -1.96
C SER A 43 8.43 -0.48 -2.52
N THR A 44 8.52 0.72 -1.97
CA THR A 44 7.76 1.89 -2.48
C THR A 44 8.02 2.15 -3.96
N GLY A 45 9.28 2.09 -4.41
CA GLY A 45 9.64 2.20 -5.83
C GLY A 45 9.00 1.12 -6.71
N MET A 46 8.99 -0.13 -6.25
CA MET A 46 8.35 -1.25 -6.96
C MET A 46 6.83 -1.08 -7.05
N LEU A 47 6.19 -0.57 -5.99
CA LEU A 47 4.75 -0.30 -6.00
C LEU A 47 4.38 0.84 -6.96
N VAL A 48 5.17 1.92 -6.98
CA VAL A 48 5.00 3.03 -7.93
C VAL A 48 5.16 2.54 -9.38
N ALA A 49 6.20 1.74 -9.65
CA ALA A 49 6.42 1.16 -10.97
C ALA A 49 5.27 0.21 -11.38
N SER A 50 4.75 -0.57 -10.43
CA SER A 50 3.57 -1.41 -10.62
C SER A 50 2.35 -0.58 -11.01
N ASP A 51 2.01 0.47 -10.25
CA ASP A 51 0.88 1.37 -10.56
C ASP A 51 0.98 1.95 -11.98
N ALA A 52 2.16 2.44 -12.35
CA ALA A 52 2.42 2.97 -13.68
C ALA A 52 2.23 1.91 -14.78
N ALA A 53 2.70 0.68 -14.57
CA ALA A 53 2.54 -0.42 -15.51
C ALA A 53 1.05 -0.78 -15.72
N TRP A 54 0.27 -0.86 -14.65
CA TRP A 54 -1.18 -1.12 -14.73
C TRP A 54 -1.95 0.02 -15.39
N LEU A 55 -1.60 1.27 -15.08
CA LEU A 55 -2.17 2.44 -15.74
C LEU A 55 -1.87 2.44 -17.25
N LEU A 56 -0.64 2.11 -17.64
CA LEU A 56 -0.27 2.00 -19.05
C LEU A 56 -0.99 0.83 -19.73
N ALA A 57 -1.12 -0.31 -19.06
CA ALA A 57 -1.87 -1.46 -19.55
C ALA A 57 -3.32 -1.07 -19.89
N ALA A 58 -4.00 -0.37 -18.98
CA ALA A 58 -5.37 0.11 -19.19
C ALA A 58 -5.47 1.10 -20.35
N ARG A 59 -4.51 2.04 -20.49
CA ARG A 59 -4.46 3.01 -21.60
C ARG A 59 -4.25 2.34 -22.94
N VAL A 60 -3.34 1.38 -23.02
CA VAL A 60 -3.03 0.63 -24.24
C VAL A 60 -4.19 -0.28 -24.65
N ALA A 61 -4.92 -0.84 -23.68
CA ALA A 61 -6.12 -1.64 -23.95
C ALA A 61 -7.21 -0.82 -24.66
N LYS A 62 -7.40 0.46 -24.27
CA LYS A 62 -8.34 1.37 -24.94
C LYS A 62 -8.01 1.62 -26.42
N ARG A 63 -6.73 1.50 -26.80
CA ARG A 63 -6.26 1.64 -28.19
C ARG A 63 -6.36 0.33 -29.00
N ARG A 64 -7.10 -0.67 -28.50
CA ARG A 64 -7.25 -2.01 -29.12
C ARG A 64 -5.95 -2.80 -29.31
N HIS A 65 -4.90 -2.49 -28.53
CA HIS A 65 -3.64 -3.23 -28.54
C HIS A 65 -3.61 -4.29 -27.41
N ALA A 66 -4.47 -5.30 -27.55
CA ALA A 66 -4.69 -6.37 -26.58
C ALA A 66 -3.41 -7.04 -26.05
N ARG A 67 -2.53 -7.48 -26.95
CA ARG A 67 -1.30 -8.20 -26.60
C ARG A 67 -0.37 -7.34 -25.74
N ARG A 68 -0.14 -6.09 -26.15
CA ARG A 68 0.72 -5.14 -25.43
C ARG A 68 0.12 -4.75 -24.08
N ALA A 69 -1.19 -4.56 -24.01
CA ALA A 69 -1.89 -4.32 -22.75
C ALA A 69 -1.71 -5.48 -21.75
N GLY A 70 -1.85 -6.73 -22.22
CA GLY A 70 -1.62 -7.91 -21.40
C GLY A 70 -0.17 -8.07 -20.92
N GLN A 71 0.82 -7.72 -21.75
CA GLN A 71 2.24 -7.71 -21.35
C GLN A 71 2.53 -6.68 -20.25
N LEU A 72 1.96 -5.48 -20.38
CA LEU A 72 2.09 -4.43 -19.37
C LEU A 72 1.39 -4.79 -18.05
N GLY A 73 0.22 -5.41 -18.12
CA GLY A 73 -0.45 -5.93 -16.93
C GLY A 73 0.36 -7.03 -16.24
N MET A 74 1.01 -7.91 -17.01
CA MET A 74 1.92 -8.93 -16.46
C MET A 74 3.16 -8.30 -15.81
N LEU A 75 3.74 -7.26 -16.41
CA LEU A 75 4.82 -6.48 -15.80
C LEU A 75 4.38 -5.87 -14.47
N GLY A 76 3.21 -5.23 -14.43
CA GLY A 76 2.65 -4.69 -13.19
C GLY A 76 2.42 -5.77 -12.13
N TRP A 77 1.97 -6.96 -12.52
CA TRP A 77 1.81 -8.09 -11.60
C TRP A 77 3.16 -8.55 -11.02
N VAL A 78 4.20 -8.68 -11.84
CA VAL A 78 5.54 -9.06 -11.39
C VAL A 78 6.14 -8.00 -10.47
N LEU A 79 5.95 -6.72 -10.77
CA LEU A 79 6.39 -5.62 -9.90
C LEU A 79 5.66 -5.63 -8.54
N ALA A 80 4.37 -5.98 -8.52
CA ALA A 80 3.64 -6.18 -7.27
C ALA A 80 4.19 -7.38 -6.47
N ALA A 81 4.57 -8.48 -7.13
CA ALA A 81 5.24 -9.59 -6.46
C ALA A 81 6.61 -9.17 -5.88
N ALA A 82 7.37 -8.35 -6.63
CA ALA A 82 8.63 -7.78 -6.15
C ALA A 82 8.41 -6.84 -4.95
N PHE A 83 7.33 -6.05 -4.93
CA PHE A 83 6.92 -5.28 -3.75
C PHE A 83 6.72 -6.19 -2.54
N VAL A 84 5.93 -7.27 -2.65
CA VAL A 84 5.68 -8.19 -1.53
C VAL A 84 6.99 -8.82 -1.04
N ALA A 85 7.85 -9.28 -1.95
CA ALA A 85 9.16 -9.84 -1.58
C ALA A 85 10.05 -8.82 -0.85
N SER A 86 10.12 -7.59 -1.35
CA SER A 86 10.87 -6.51 -0.69
C SER A 86 10.27 -6.11 0.66
N GLN A 87 8.95 -6.25 0.84
CA GLN A 87 8.27 -5.99 2.10
C GLN A 87 8.61 -7.04 3.16
N LEU A 88 8.65 -8.32 2.77
CA LEU A 88 9.13 -9.40 3.65
C LEU A 88 10.59 -9.16 4.06
N TRP A 89 11.44 -8.77 3.10
CA TRP A 89 12.83 -8.43 3.42
C TRP A 89 12.97 -7.22 4.34
N ALA A 90 12.13 -6.20 4.17
CA ALA A 90 12.08 -5.07 5.09
C ALA A 90 11.70 -5.50 6.51
N TRP A 91 10.76 -6.44 6.65
CA TRP A 91 10.39 -7.01 7.95
C TRP A 91 11.53 -7.78 8.61
N ASP A 92 12.31 -8.54 7.85
CA ASP A 92 13.50 -9.23 8.34
C ASP A 92 14.58 -8.22 8.78
N ALA A 93 14.79 -7.16 8.00
CA ALA A 93 15.75 -6.10 8.32
C ALA A 93 15.37 -5.32 9.60
N MET A 94 14.08 -5.13 9.85
CA MET A 94 13.56 -4.54 11.09
C MET A 94 13.71 -5.50 12.28
N ALA A 95 13.41 -6.78 12.08
CA ALA A 95 13.57 -7.82 13.10
C ALA A 95 15.05 -7.97 13.53
N ALA A 96 15.99 -7.88 12.59
CA ALA A 96 17.43 -7.87 12.87
C ALA A 96 17.87 -6.70 13.77
N GLN A 97 17.13 -5.59 13.75
CA GLN A 97 17.32 -4.44 14.64
C GLN A 97 16.52 -4.54 15.94
N ARG A 98 15.99 -5.74 16.26
CA ARG A 98 15.10 -6.02 17.41
C ARG A 98 13.77 -5.27 17.37
N VAL A 99 13.37 -4.72 16.22
CA VAL A 99 12.02 -4.21 16.01
C VAL A 99 11.16 -5.37 15.57
N ILE A 100 10.57 -6.06 16.55
CA ILE A 100 9.63 -7.16 16.34
C ILE A 100 8.24 -6.75 16.84
N VAL A 101 7.19 -7.48 16.45
CA VAL A 101 5.78 -7.16 16.81
C VAL A 101 5.58 -6.92 18.31
N THR A 102 6.32 -7.64 19.16
CA THR A 102 6.22 -7.57 20.63
C THR A 102 7.19 -6.57 21.26
N ALA A 103 8.03 -5.88 20.49
CA ALA A 103 9.04 -4.95 21.01
C ALA A 103 8.43 -3.67 21.60
N GLY A 104 7.19 -3.34 21.23
CA GLY A 104 6.45 -2.20 21.76
C GLY A 104 5.32 -1.76 20.83
N PRO A 105 4.47 -0.81 21.25
CA PRO A 105 3.29 -0.38 20.48
C PRO A 105 3.63 0.10 19.07
N ALA A 106 4.69 0.90 18.91
CA ALA A 106 5.11 1.43 17.61
C ALA A 106 5.47 0.31 16.61
N ALA A 107 6.22 -0.70 17.06
CA ALA A 107 6.56 -1.87 16.26
C ALA A 107 5.31 -2.69 15.92
N GLY A 108 4.40 -2.87 16.88
CA GLY A 108 3.10 -3.52 16.65
C GLY A 108 2.28 -2.83 15.55
N PHE A 109 2.14 -1.51 15.61
CA PHE A 109 1.44 -0.75 14.56
C PHE A 109 2.14 -0.81 13.20
N PHE A 110 3.48 -0.77 13.18
CA PHE A 110 4.26 -0.95 11.95
C PHE A 110 3.92 -2.27 11.25
N TYR A 111 4.02 -3.40 11.95
CA TYR A 111 3.72 -4.72 11.37
C TYR A 111 2.24 -4.89 11.04
N MET A 112 1.34 -4.36 11.88
CA MET A 112 -0.10 -4.41 11.64
C MET A 112 -0.49 -3.65 10.37
N LEU A 113 -0.10 -2.38 10.24
CA LEU A 113 -0.48 -1.52 9.10
C LEU A 113 0.18 -1.98 7.81
N THR A 114 1.49 -2.29 7.84
CA THR A 114 2.19 -2.76 6.64
C THR A 114 1.76 -4.16 6.24
N GLY A 115 1.47 -5.04 7.20
CA GLY A 115 0.93 -6.39 6.97
C GLY A 115 -0.48 -6.36 6.37
N LEU A 116 -1.36 -5.53 6.93
CA LEU A 116 -2.70 -5.33 6.38
C LEU A 116 -2.63 -4.81 4.94
N HIS A 117 -1.72 -3.88 4.65
CA HIS A 117 -1.52 -3.38 3.29
C HIS A 117 -1.03 -4.49 2.35
N ALA A 118 -0.03 -5.26 2.77
CA ALA A 118 0.47 -6.40 1.99
C ALA A 118 -0.64 -7.44 1.69
N VAL A 119 -1.56 -7.69 2.63
CA VAL A 119 -2.72 -8.57 2.40
C VAL A 119 -3.63 -8.02 1.29
N HIS A 120 -3.91 -6.72 1.29
CA HIS A 120 -4.70 -6.10 0.21
C HIS A 120 -3.96 -6.16 -1.13
N VAL A 121 -2.64 -5.94 -1.13
CA VAL A 121 -1.81 -6.13 -2.33
C VAL A 121 -1.92 -7.57 -2.84
N MET A 122 -1.78 -8.58 -1.99
CA MET A 122 -1.93 -9.98 -2.40
C MET A 122 -3.34 -10.28 -2.95
N GLY A 123 -4.39 -9.71 -2.35
CA GLY A 123 -5.76 -9.78 -2.89
C GLY A 123 -5.89 -9.16 -4.28
N GLY A 124 -5.29 -7.99 -4.49
CA GLY A 124 -5.19 -7.33 -5.80
C GLY A 124 -4.41 -8.15 -6.83
N MET A 125 -3.33 -8.80 -6.42
CA MET A 125 -2.55 -9.70 -7.27
C MET A 125 -3.38 -10.90 -7.73
N ALA A 126 -4.21 -11.49 -6.86
CA ALA A 126 -5.10 -12.57 -7.24
C ALA A 126 -6.14 -12.11 -8.29
N ALA A 127 -6.76 -10.94 -8.08
CA ALA A 127 -7.69 -10.35 -9.04
C ALA A 127 -7.00 -10.02 -10.38
N GLY A 128 -5.80 -9.45 -10.33
CA GLY A 128 -4.99 -9.15 -11.52
C GLY A 128 -4.58 -10.41 -12.29
N ALA A 129 -4.18 -11.47 -11.58
CA ALA A 129 -3.88 -12.77 -12.17
C ALA A 129 -5.12 -13.35 -12.87
N TRP A 130 -6.30 -13.26 -12.25
CA TRP A 130 -7.55 -13.71 -12.84
C TRP A 130 -7.88 -12.96 -14.15
N VAL A 131 -7.74 -11.63 -14.16
CA VAL A 131 -7.93 -10.81 -15.38
C VAL A 131 -6.95 -11.22 -16.49
N LEU A 132 -5.68 -11.45 -16.13
CA LEU A 132 -4.65 -11.83 -17.09
C LEU A 132 -4.81 -13.26 -17.61
N ALA A 133 -5.31 -14.19 -16.79
CA ALA A 133 -5.55 -15.58 -17.18
C ALA A 133 -6.74 -15.72 -18.14
N HIS A 134 -7.78 -14.88 -17.98
CA HIS A 134 -8.99 -14.91 -18.81
C HIS A 134 -8.91 -13.98 -20.04
N ARG A 135 -7.71 -13.50 -20.39
CA ARG A 135 -7.53 -12.66 -21.58
C ARG A 135 -7.74 -13.49 -22.85
N ARG A 136 -8.59 -13.01 -23.75
CA ARG A 136 -8.72 -13.58 -25.10
C ARG A 136 -7.68 -12.99 -26.05
N PRO A 137 -7.22 -13.73 -27.09
CA PRO A 137 -6.21 -13.26 -28.04
C PRO A 137 -6.57 -11.93 -28.73
N ASP A 138 -7.86 -11.78 -29.00
CA ASP A 138 -8.54 -10.65 -29.62
C ASP A 138 -8.80 -9.49 -28.63
N GLY A 139 -8.55 -9.71 -27.33
CA GLY A 139 -8.55 -8.72 -26.25
C GLY A 139 -9.71 -7.74 -26.25
N GLY A 140 -10.92 -8.28 -26.37
CA GLY A 140 -12.16 -7.51 -26.37
C GLY A 140 -12.40 -6.69 -25.09
N ILE A 141 -13.54 -6.00 -25.08
CA ILE A 141 -13.96 -5.00 -24.07
C ILE A 141 -13.70 -5.46 -22.62
N ARG A 142 -13.92 -6.75 -22.31
CA ARG A 142 -13.73 -7.35 -20.98
C ARG A 142 -12.29 -7.23 -20.45
N LEU A 143 -11.26 -7.36 -21.30
CA LEU A 143 -9.87 -7.19 -20.87
C LEU A 143 -9.59 -5.72 -20.52
N GLY A 144 -10.06 -4.79 -21.36
CA GLY A 144 -9.88 -3.36 -21.12
C GLY A 144 -10.54 -2.89 -19.83
N GLU A 145 -11.75 -3.36 -19.54
CA GLU A 145 -12.46 -3.09 -18.29
C GLU A 145 -11.73 -3.68 -17.07
N GLY A 146 -11.29 -4.95 -17.16
CA GLY A 146 -10.52 -5.59 -16.09
C GLY A 146 -9.22 -4.85 -15.78
N LEU A 147 -8.45 -4.49 -16.80
CA LEU A 147 -7.21 -3.71 -16.63
C LEU A 147 -7.48 -2.31 -16.06
N ALA A 148 -8.57 -1.66 -16.46
CA ALA A 148 -8.96 -0.35 -15.92
C ALA A 148 -9.36 -0.44 -14.43
N LEU A 149 -10.02 -1.52 -14.02
CA LEU A 149 -10.33 -1.79 -12.61
C LEU A 149 -9.04 -2.05 -11.81
N CYS A 150 -8.12 -2.88 -12.33
CA CYS A 150 -6.83 -3.13 -11.71
C CYS A 150 -6.01 -1.84 -11.55
N ALA A 151 -5.95 -0.99 -12.58
CA ALA A 151 -5.24 0.29 -12.51
C ALA A 151 -5.81 1.21 -11.42
N ARG A 152 -7.15 1.32 -11.33
CA ARG A 152 -7.78 2.14 -10.28
C ARG A 152 -7.56 1.59 -8.88
N TYR A 153 -7.60 0.27 -8.73
CA TYR A 153 -7.33 -0.41 -7.47
C TYR A 153 -5.88 -0.16 -7.00
N TRP A 154 -4.90 -0.32 -7.91
CA TRP A 154 -3.50 -0.08 -7.56
C TRP A 154 -3.19 1.36 -7.21
N HIS A 155 -3.79 2.30 -7.92
CA HIS A 155 -3.62 3.71 -7.62
C HIS A 155 -4.10 4.06 -6.20
N MET A 156 -5.23 3.47 -5.77
CA MET A 156 -5.72 3.61 -4.40
C MET A 156 -4.81 2.93 -3.38
N LEU A 157 -4.27 1.75 -3.67
CA LEU A 157 -3.31 1.09 -2.77
C LEU A 157 -1.97 1.82 -2.66
N LEU A 158 -1.52 2.48 -3.72
CA LEU A 158 -0.36 3.37 -3.67
C LEU A 158 -0.64 4.60 -2.80
N ALA A 159 -1.79 5.25 -3.01
CA ALA A 159 -2.19 6.38 -2.16
C ALA A 159 -2.30 5.99 -0.68
N LEU A 160 -2.88 4.82 -0.40
CA LEU A 160 -2.97 4.27 0.94
C LEU A 160 -1.59 3.94 1.52
N TRP A 161 -0.68 3.38 0.72
CA TRP A 161 0.70 3.12 1.13
C TRP A 161 1.42 4.41 1.52
N CYS A 162 1.31 5.47 0.72
CA CYS A 162 1.89 6.77 1.04
C CYS A 162 1.34 7.34 2.35
N ALA A 163 0.04 7.18 2.61
CA ALA A 163 -0.57 7.60 3.87
C ALA A 163 -0.03 6.80 5.07
N VAL A 164 0.07 5.48 4.95
CA VAL A 164 0.66 4.60 5.98
C VAL A 164 2.14 4.94 6.22
N PHE A 165 2.91 5.12 5.15
CA PHE A 165 4.33 5.43 5.24
C PHE A 165 4.55 6.80 5.91
N GLY A 166 3.77 7.82 5.55
CA GLY A 166 3.80 9.13 6.19
C GLY A 166 3.39 9.06 7.67
N LEU A 167 2.36 8.29 7.99
CA LEU A 167 1.92 8.08 9.38
C LEU A 167 3.02 7.44 10.24
N LEU A 168 3.73 6.45 9.73
CA LEU A 168 4.73 5.68 10.49
C LEU A 168 6.06 6.42 10.68
N PHE A 169 6.50 7.18 9.68
CA PHE A 169 7.86 7.75 9.66
C PHE A 169 7.92 9.27 9.69
N TRP A 170 6.83 9.98 9.37
CA TRP A 170 6.79 11.44 9.36
C TRP A 170 6.06 12.03 10.57
N MET A 171 5.15 11.29 11.19
CA MET A 171 4.43 11.74 12.39
C MET A 171 5.30 11.54 13.63
N THR A 172 5.86 12.64 14.15
CA THR A 172 6.59 12.66 15.43
C THR A 172 5.69 13.20 16.56
N PRO A 173 5.97 12.85 17.83
CA PRO A 173 5.23 13.38 18.97
C PRO A 173 5.17 14.91 18.99
N GLU A 174 6.26 15.58 18.59
CA GLU A 174 6.32 17.05 18.50
C GLU A 174 5.41 17.62 17.42
N LEU A 175 5.33 16.94 16.26
CA LEU A 175 4.43 17.33 15.18
C LEU A 175 2.96 17.19 15.61
N VAL A 176 2.62 16.10 16.30
CA VAL A 176 1.28 15.87 16.84
C VAL A 176 0.94 16.94 17.88
N ARG A 177 1.86 17.26 18.80
CA ARG A 177 1.71 18.36 19.77
C ARG A 177 1.46 19.70 19.08
N THR A 178 2.19 20.00 18.01
CA THR A 178 2.03 21.23 17.23
C THR A 178 0.67 21.31 16.54
N ILE A 179 0.21 20.20 15.95
CA ILE A 179 -1.11 20.11 15.32
C ILE A 179 -2.22 20.25 16.37
N CYS A 180 -2.15 19.54 17.49
CA CYS A 180 -3.13 19.64 18.57
C CYS A 180 -3.18 21.04 19.19
N ALA A 181 -2.02 21.68 19.39
CA ALA A 181 -1.93 23.06 19.86
C ALA A 181 -2.55 24.04 18.84
N GLY A 182 -2.29 23.84 17.54
CA GLY A 182 -2.90 24.62 16.45
C GLY A 182 -4.42 24.45 16.34
N LEU A 183 -4.94 23.30 16.79
CA LEU A 183 -6.38 23.00 16.83
C LEU A 183 -7.03 23.35 18.19
N GLY A 184 -6.28 23.88 19.15
CA GLY A 184 -6.78 24.27 20.48
C GLY A 184 -7.16 23.08 21.39
N LEU A 185 -6.67 21.87 21.09
CA LEU A 185 -6.94 20.69 21.91
C LEU A 185 -5.90 20.56 23.03
N PRO A 186 -6.33 20.33 24.30
CA PRO A 186 -5.40 20.16 25.40
C PRO A 186 -4.59 18.87 25.22
N VAL A 187 -3.27 19.00 25.10
CA VAL A 187 -2.33 17.88 25.10
C VAL A 187 -1.87 17.67 26.54
N ARG A 188 -2.27 16.56 27.17
CA ARG A 188 -1.69 16.10 28.43
C ARG A 188 -0.55 15.15 28.14
#